data_AF-A0AAN8TUP5-F1
#
_entry.id   AF-A0AAN8TUP5-F1
#
_cell.length_a   1.000
_cell.length_b   1.000
_cell.length_c   1.000
_cell.angle_alpha   90.00
_cell.angle_beta   90.00
_cell.angle_gamma   90.00
#
_symmetry.space_group_name_H-M   'P 1'
#
loop_
_entity.id
_entity.type
_entity.pdbx_description
1 polymer ?
#
loop_
_entity_poly.entity_id
_entity_poly.type
_entity_poly.pdbx_seq_one_letter_code
_entity_poly.pdbx_strand_id
1 'polypeptide(L)'
;MHIEKNIVDSILGTLLDISGKTKDHAKARYDLKDMGIRKNLHPKDTEDSKRTKFAKACFSMTNGEKSNFCGVLKTAKLPDGSASDISRCIHLDERKVSNYKTHDAHFMLHYLLPIPIKSILPDHVAIPLIHLSSFFRRLRQKVITLEELNCLEVEIIEIINQLE
;
A
#
# COMPACT_ATOMS: atom_id res chain seq x y z
N MET A 1 -2.61 -12.41 -10.48
CA MET A 1 -2.71 -11.23 -11.37
C MET A 1 -3.87 -10.30 -11.01
N HIS A 2 -5.16 -10.66 -11.17
CA HIS A 2 -6.25 -9.71 -10.81
C HIS A 2 -6.29 -9.38 -9.30
N ILE A 3 -6.09 -10.37 -8.44
CA ILE A 3 -5.98 -10.17 -6.98
C ILE A 3 -4.83 -9.21 -6.64
N GLU A 4 -3.65 -9.46 -7.19
CA GLU A 4 -2.47 -8.61 -6.97
C GLU A 4 -2.70 -7.17 -7.45
N LYS A 5 -3.40 -6.99 -8.58
CA LYS A 5 -3.80 -5.64 -9.02
C LYS A 5 -4.69 -4.96 -8.00
N ASN A 6 -5.71 -5.64 -7.47
CA ASN A 6 -6.59 -5.04 -6.45
C ASN A 6 -5.82 -4.67 -5.18
N ILE A 7 -4.85 -5.49 -4.77
CA ILE A 7 -3.97 -5.21 -3.63
C ILE A 7 -3.11 -3.97 -3.89
N VAL A 8 -2.45 -3.91 -5.04
CA VAL A 8 -1.64 -2.75 -5.44
C VAL A 8 -2.48 -1.48 -5.54
N ASP A 9 -3.67 -1.56 -6.14
CA ASP A 9 -4.61 -0.45 -6.24
C ASP A 9 -5.02 0.05 -4.83
N SER A 10 -5.21 -0.86 -3.87
CA SER A 10 -5.53 -0.53 -2.47
C SER A 10 -4.35 0.10 -1.73
N ILE A 11 -3.15 -0.44 -1.88
CA ILE A 11 -1.92 0.09 -1.27
C ILE A 11 -1.65 1.49 -1.81
N LEU A 12 -1.59 1.66 -3.13
CA LEU A 12 -1.34 2.95 -3.77
C LEU A 12 -2.44 3.96 -3.46
N GLY A 13 -3.70 3.53 -3.51
CA GLY A 13 -4.85 4.38 -3.18
C GLY A 13 -4.78 4.95 -1.77
N THR A 14 -4.34 4.13 -0.81
CA THR A 14 -4.24 4.51 0.60
C THR A 14 -2.99 5.34 0.89
N LEU A 15 -1.81 4.87 0.46
CA LEU A 15 -0.53 5.54 0.72
C LEU A 15 -0.45 6.92 0.05
N LEU A 16 -0.91 7.03 -1.20
CA LEU A 16 -0.89 8.29 -1.94
C LEU A 16 -2.11 9.18 -1.63
N ASP A 17 -3.05 8.71 -0.81
CA ASP A 17 -4.30 9.39 -0.47
C ASP A 17 -5.10 9.81 -1.73
N ILE A 18 -5.31 8.84 -2.63
CA ILE A 18 -6.02 9.08 -3.88
C ILE A 18 -7.51 9.14 -3.58
N SER A 19 -8.13 10.28 -3.87
CA SER A 19 -9.56 10.50 -3.68
C SER A 19 -10.39 9.38 -4.34
N GLY A 20 -11.33 8.83 -3.57
CA GLY A 20 -12.19 7.70 -3.98
C GLY A 20 -11.51 6.32 -4.00
N LYS A 21 -10.21 6.22 -3.72
CA LYS A 21 -9.47 4.94 -3.67
C LYS A 21 -8.82 4.65 -2.32
N THR A 22 -8.57 5.67 -1.51
CA THR A 22 -8.01 5.50 -0.16
C THR A 22 -8.92 4.64 0.71
N LYS A 23 -8.32 3.71 1.48
CA LYS A 23 -9.01 2.95 2.52
C LYS A 23 -9.17 3.74 3.83
N ASP A 24 -8.52 4.89 3.91
CA ASP A 24 -8.56 5.78 5.07
C ASP A 24 -9.61 6.90 4.90
N HIS A 25 -10.87 6.52 4.67
CA HIS A 25 -11.94 7.48 4.43
C HIS A 25 -12.75 7.78 5.72
N ALA A 26 -13.50 8.90 5.71
CA ALA A 26 -14.27 9.35 6.88
C ALA A 26 -15.17 8.27 7.49
N LYS A 27 -15.89 7.46 6.68
CA LYS A 27 -16.73 6.37 7.20
C LYS A 27 -15.94 5.35 8.03
N ALA A 28 -14.82 4.85 7.52
CA ALA A 28 -13.92 3.95 8.24
C ALA A 28 -13.44 4.57 9.58
N ARG A 29 -13.20 5.88 9.63
CA ARG A 29 -12.85 6.56 10.89
C ARG A 29 -14.01 6.57 11.90
N TYR A 30 -15.25 6.72 11.44
CA TYR A 30 -16.43 6.57 12.30
C TYR A 30 -16.63 5.12 12.72
N ASP A 31 -16.44 4.15 11.83
CA ASP A 31 -16.52 2.72 12.15
C ASP A 31 -15.49 2.36 13.26
N LEU A 32 -14.26 2.88 13.19
CA LEU A 32 -13.26 2.73 14.25
C LEU A 32 -13.73 3.31 15.60
N LYS A 33 -14.48 4.41 15.58
CA LYS A 33 -15.06 5.04 16.77
C LYS A 33 -16.16 4.17 17.37
N ASP A 34 -17.06 3.68 16.53
CA ASP A 34 -18.19 2.83 16.93
C ASP A 34 -17.71 1.48 17.48
N MET A 35 -16.65 0.93 16.90
CA MET A 35 -15.98 -0.29 17.40
C MET A 35 -15.11 -0.05 18.66
N GLY A 36 -14.84 1.19 19.04
CA GLY A 36 -14.05 1.53 20.22
C GLY A 36 -12.54 1.25 20.11
N ILE A 37 -12.03 0.96 18.90
CA ILE A 37 -10.62 0.63 18.63
C ILE A 37 -9.86 1.82 18.04
N ARG A 38 -8.52 1.86 18.18
CA ARG A 38 -7.66 2.90 17.58
C ARG A 38 -8.12 4.34 17.88
N LYS A 39 -8.31 4.66 19.17
CA LYS A 39 -8.80 5.97 19.67
C LYS A 39 -8.04 7.17 19.14
N ASN A 40 -6.76 7.01 18.81
CA ASN A 40 -5.92 8.02 18.18
C ASN A 40 -6.39 8.45 16.78
N LEU A 41 -7.12 7.58 16.07
CA LEU A 41 -7.64 7.82 14.73
C LEU A 41 -9.10 8.31 14.70
N HIS A 42 -9.78 8.36 15.85
CA HIS A 42 -11.18 8.75 15.94
C HIS A 42 -11.39 10.19 15.43
N PRO A 43 -12.52 10.46 14.77
CA PRO A 43 -12.91 11.82 14.40
C PRO A 43 -13.04 12.68 15.67
N LYS A 44 -12.37 13.83 15.67
CA LYS A 44 -12.45 14.80 16.78
C LYS A 44 -13.35 15.96 16.38
N ASP A 45 -14.35 16.22 17.20
CA ASP A 45 -15.20 17.40 17.10
C ASP A 45 -14.41 18.60 17.60
N THR A 46 -14.30 19.66 16.79
CA THR A 46 -13.77 20.95 17.26
C THR A 46 -14.85 21.76 17.94
N GLU A 47 -14.47 22.56 18.94
CA GLU A 47 -15.37 23.46 19.67
C GLU A 47 -16.16 24.40 18.74
N ASP A 48 -15.58 24.76 17.58
CA ASP A 48 -16.31 25.32 16.44
C ASP A 48 -17.02 24.20 15.67
N SER A 49 -18.29 24.02 15.99
CA SER A 49 -19.28 22.99 15.61
C SER A 49 -19.56 22.75 14.10
N LYS A 50 -18.59 22.99 13.20
CA LYS A 50 -18.75 22.77 11.75
C LYS A 50 -17.64 21.96 11.07
N ARG A 51 -16.56 21.57 11.76
CA ARG A 51 -15.43 20.85 11.11
C ARG A 51 -14.89 19.69 11.94
N THR A 52 -15.23 18.47 11.56
CA THR A 52 -14.58 17.27 12.08
C THR A 52 -13.12 17.21 11.63
N LYS A 53 -12.18 17.09 12.56
CA LYS A 53 -10.76 16.90 12.25
C LYS A 53 -10.38 15.43 12.35
N PHE A 54 -9.66 14.94 11.34
CA PHE A 54 -9.08 13.60 11.32
C PHE A 54 -7.58 13.68 11.60
N ALA A 55 -7.12 12.89 12.56
CA ALA A 55 -5.68 12.72 12.79
C ALA A 55 -5.05 11.94 11.63
N LYS A 56 -3.84 12.32 11.23
CA LYS A 56 -3.06 11.55 10.25
C LYS A 56 -2.81 10.14 10.79
N ALA A 57 -2.97 9.15 9.92
CA ALA A 57 -2.63 7.77 10.25
C ALA A 57 -1.10 7.58 10.24
N CYS A 58 -0.62 6.49 10.83
CA CYS A 58 0.80 6.15 10.85
C CYS A 58 1.40 5.89 9.46
N PHE A 59 0.57 5.59 8.47
CA PHE A 59 0.94 5.38 7.07
C PHE A 59 0.77 6.64 6.20
N SER A 60 0.31 7.76 6.76
CA SER A 60 0.10 8.99 6.00
C SER A 60 1.43 9.64 5.62
N MET A 61 1.68 9.76 4.31
CA MET A 61 2.84 10.49 3.78
C MET A 61 2.57 11.99 3.61
N THR A 62 3.58 12.81 3.88
CA THR A 62 3.66 14.21 3.45
C THR A 62 3.75 14.32 1.93
N ASN A 63 3.53 15.53 1.39
CA ASN A 63 3.64 15.75 -0.05
C ASN A 63 5.06 15.47 -0.58
N GLY A 64 6.10 15.79 0.19
CA GLY A 64 7.49 15.50 -0.18
C GLY A 64 7.76 14.00 -0.22
N GLU A 65 7.29 13.26 0.79
CA GLU A 65 7.38 11.80 0.83
C GLU A 65 6.63 11.14 -0.33
N LYS A 66 5.41 11.61 -0.67
CA LYS A 66 4.67 11.14 -1.85
C LYS A 66 5.44 11.38 -3.15
N SER A 67 6.06 12.56 -3.30
CA SER A 67 6.87 12.87 -4.48
C SER A 67 8.10 11.97 -4.56
N ASN A 68 8.77 11.69 -3.43
CA ASN A 68 9.89 10.74 -3.37
C ASN A 68 9.43 9.32 -3.71
N PHE A 69 8.30 8.87 -3.16
CA PHE A 69 7.71 7.57 -3.45
C PHE A 69 7.48 7.40 -4.95
N CYS A 70 6.78 8.35 -5.58
CA CYS A 70 6.54 8.32 -7.03
C CYS A 70 7.85 8.47 -7.83
N GLY A 71 8.79 9.28 -7.35
CA GLY A 71 10.10 9.48 -8.00
C GLY A 71 10.93 8.20 -8.08
N VAL A 72 10.95 7.41 -6.99
CA VAL A 72 11.60 6.08 -6.98
C VAL A 72 10.96 5.17 -8.02
N LEU A 73 9.62 5.09 -8.06
CA LEU A 73 8.93 4.27 -9.04
C LEU A 73 9.15 4.76 -10.48
N LYS A 74 9.29 6.08 -10.69
CA LYS A 74 9.47 6.67 -12.02
C LYS A 74 10.85 6.44 -12.60
N THR A 75 11.86 6.36 -11.73
CA THR A 75 13.26 6.15 -12.10
C THR A 75 13.64 4.68 -12.16
N ALA A 76 12.74 3.78 -11.74
CA ALA A 76 12.96 2.34 -11.78
C ALA A 76 13.17 1.85 -13.22
N LYS A 77 14.31 1.20 -13.45
CA LYS A 77 14.61 0.50 -14.70
C LYS A 77 14.41 -0.99 -14.50
N LEU A 78 13.60 -1.60 -15.35
CA LEU A 78 13.33 -3.04 -15.33
C LEU A 78 14.10 -3.74 -16.45
N PRO A 79 14.47 -5.02 -16.27
CA PRO A 79 15.05 -5.81 -17.35
C PRO A 79 14.08 -5.90 -18.54
N ASP A 80 14.63 -6.02 -19.75
CA ASP A 80 13.80 -6.13 -20.95
C ASP A 80 12.85 -7.34 -20.89
N GLY A 81 11.64 -7.17 -21.41
CA GLY A 81 10.57 -8.17 -21.33
C GLY A 81 9.94 -8.36 -19.94
N SER A 82 10.36 -7.62 -18.90
CA SER A 82 9.83 -7.78 -17.54
C SER A 82 8.50 -7.09 -17.32
N ALA A 83 8.33 -5.82 -17.68
CA ALA A 83 7.04 -5.13 -17.60
C ALA A 83 6.96 -4.03 -18.66
N SER A 84 5.79 -3.39 -18.77
CA SER A 84 5.70 -2.16 -19.57
C SER A 84 6.53 -1.06 -18.90
N ASP A 85 6.78 0.02 -19.62
CA ASP A 85 7.42 1.21 -19.04
C ASP A 85 6.52 1.85 -17.96
N ILE A 86 6.77 1.49 -16.69
CA ILE A 86 6.02 1.94 -15.51
C ILE A 86 6.16 3.46 -15.32
N SER A 87 7.23 4.07 -15.80
CA SER A 87 7.43 5.52 -15.68
C SER A 87 6.29 6.32 -16.33
N ARG A 88 5.69 5.77 -17.39
CA ARG A 88 4.54 6.35 -18.10
C ARG A 88 3.25 6.37 -17.27
N CYS A 89 3.19 5.54 -16.23
CA CYS A 89 2.05 5.43 -15.32
C CYS A 89 2.16 6.39 -14.13
N ILE A 90 3.22 7.20 -14.04
CA ILE A 90 3.55 7.98 -12.86
C ILE A 90 3.49 9.48 -13.14
N HIS A 91 2.54 10.13 -12.46
CA HIS A 91 2.24 11.54 -12.55
C HIS A 91 2.79 12.24 -11.29
N LEU A 92 3.99 12.84 -11.38
CA LEU A 92 4.68 13.42 -10.23
C LEU A 92 3.96 14.65 -9.67
N ASP A 93 3.43 15.54 -10.53
CA ASP A 93 2.71 16.74 -10.09
C ASP A 93 1.45 16.39 -9.28
N GLU A 94 0.76 15.34 -9.75
CA GLU A 94 -0.42 14.78 -9.10
C GLU A 94 -0.08 13.82 -7.93
N ARG A 95 1.20 13.44 -7.74
CA ARG A 95 1.64 12.41 -6.78
C ARG A 95 0.80 11.13 -6.89
N LYS A 96 0.57 10.69 -8.12
CA LYS A 96 -0.38 9.62 -8.45
C LYS A 96 0.24 8.61 -9.40
N VAL A 97 -0.15 7.36 -9.21
CA VAL A 97 0.15 6.26 -10.14
C VAL A 97 -1.17 5.77 -10.73
N SER A 98 -1.29 5.76 -12.06
CA SER A 98 -2.51 5.36 -12.76
C SER A 98 -2.22 4.76 -14.14
N ASN A 99 -3.23 4.12 -14.73
CA ASN A 99 -3.19 3.56 -16.10
C ASN A 99 -2.19 2.42 -16.33
N TYR A 100 -1.68 1.79 -15.26
CA TYR A 100 -0.87 0.58 -15.34
C TYR A 100 -1.73 -0.68 -15.52
N LYS A 101 -1.20 -1.65 -16.25
CA LYS A 101 -1.87 -2.92 -16.51
C LYS A 101 -1.74 -3.88 -15.33
N THR A 102 -2.50 -4.97 -15.35
CA THR A 102 -2.43 -6.04 -14.34
C THR A 102 -1.03 -6.65 -14.23
N HIS A 103 -0.31 -6.75 -15.35
CA HIS A 103 1.06 -7.25 -15.38
C HIS A 103 2.04 -6.29 -14.69
N ASP A 104 1.91 -4.98 -14.96
CA ASP A 104 2.73 -3.97 -14.31
C ASP A 104 2.44 -3.94 -12.80
N ALA A 105 1.18 -4.11 -12.38
CA ALA A 105 0.81 -4.23 -10.97
C ALA A 105 1.47 -5.45 -10.30
N HIS A 106 1.46 -6.60 -10.98
CA HIS A 106 2.14 -7.81 -10.51
C HIS A 106 3.64 -7.55 -10.27
N PHE A 107 4.33 -6.93 -11.23
CA PHE A 107 5.74 -6.56 -11.08
C PHE A 107 5.97 -5.54 -9.96
N MET A 108 5.09 -4.53 -9.85
CA MET A 108 5.17 -3.54 -8.78
C MET A 108 5.08 -4.18 -7.40
N LEU A 109 4.10 -5.07 -7.21
CA LEU A 109 3.91 -5.77 -5.93
C LEU A 109 5.13 -6.60 -5.56
N HIS A 110 5.68 -7.34 -6.52
CA HIS A 110 6.74 -8.30 -6.22
C HIS A 110 8.12 -7.65 -6.04
N TYR A 111 8.40 -6.56 -6.76
CA TYR A 111 9.77 -6.05 -6.90
C TYR A 111 9.94 -4.56 -6.62
N LEU A 112 8.96 -3.72 -6.91
CA LEU A 112 9.16 -2.26 -6.85
C LEU A 112 8.64 -1.62 -5.59
N LEU A 113 7.41 -1.92 -5.16
CA LEU A 113 6.79 -1.31 -3.99
C LEU A 113 7.61 -1.44 -2.70
N PRO A 114 8.28 -2.58 -2.40
CA PRO A 114 9.11 -2.71 -1.20
C PRO A 114 10.19 -1.62 -1.05
N ILE A 115 10.72 -1.11 -2.16
CA ILE A 115 11.84 -0.16 -2.18
C ILE A 115 11.45 1.21 -1.57
N PRO A 116 10.48 1.97 -2.13
CA PRO A 116 10.06 3.22 -1.54
C PRO A 116 9.31 3.03 -0.23
N ILE A 117 8.64 1.88 -0.01
CA ILE A 117 7.97 1.58 1.26
C ILE A 117 8.99 1.54 2.39
N LYS A 118 10.10 0.83 2.22
CA LYS A 118 11.13 0.70 3.27
C LYS A 118 11.83 2.01 3.60
N SER A 119 12.01 2.88 2.61
CA SER A 119 12.76 4.13 2.80
C SER A 119 11.92 5.28 3.34
N ILE A 120 10.59 5.23 3.16
CA ILE A 120 9.70 6.36 3.47
C ILE A 120 8.82 6.07 4.69
N LEU A 121 8.31 4.85 4.83
CA LEU A 121 7.34 4.54 5.88
C LEU A 121 8.03 4.05 7.16
N PRO A 122 7.41 4.28 8.33
CA PRO A 122 7.88 3.70 9.59
C PRO A 122 7.94 2.18 9.52
N ASP A 123 8.90 1.56 10.23
CA ASP A 123 9.12 0.10 10.17
C ASP A 123 7.87 -0.73 10.46
N HIS A 124 7.06 -0.31 11.44
CA HIS A 124 5.82 -1.01 11.80
C HIS A 124 4.74 -0.97 10.70
N VAL A 125 4.86 -0.08 9.70
CA VAL A 125 3.99 -0.05 8.51
C VAL A 125 4.70 -0.69 7.32
N ALA A 126 6.01 -0.44 7.17
CA ALA A 126 6.78 -0.91 6.04
C ALA A 126 6.97 -2.42 6.03
N ILE A 127 7.31 -3.02 7.18
CA ILE A 127 7.62 -4.46 7.29
C ILE A 127 6.42 -5.32 6.85
N PRO A 128 5.18 -5.11 7.34
CA PRO A 128 4.04 -5.91 6.91
C PRO A 128 3.78 -5.83 5.40
N LEU A 129 3.93 -4.63 4.80
CA LEU A 129 3.76 -4.46 3.36
C LEU A 129 4.85 -5.16 2.54
N ILE A 130 6.10 -5.16 3.03
CA ILE A 130 7.21 -5.87 2.40
C ILE A 130 7.00 -7.40 2.51
N HIS A 131 6.54 -7.88 3.66
CA HIS A 131 6.21 -9.28 3.85
C HIS A 131 5.04 -9.70 2.95
N LEU A 132 4.02 -8.85 2.78
CA LEU A 132 2.94 -9.09 1.83
C LEU A 132 3.46 -9.24 0.40
N SER A 133 4.37 -8.36 -0.03
CA SER A 133 5.06 -8.49 -1.33
C SER A 133 5.84 -9.81 -1.46
N SER A 134 6.57 -10.19 -0.41
CA SER A 134 7.34 -11.45 -0.34
C SER A 134 6.43 -12.68 -0.41
N PHE A 135 5.32 -12.66 0.31
CA PHE A 135 4.30 -13.71 0.31
C PHE A 135 3.78 -13.98 -1.10
N PHE A 136 3.35 -12.94 -1.82
CA PHE A 136 2.86 -13.09 -3.20
C PHE A 136 3.94 -13.56 -4.17
N ARG A 137 5.20 -13.15 -3.95
CA ARG A 137 6.32 -13.62 -4.75
C ARG A 137 6.60 -15.11 -4.54
N ARG A 138 6.56 -15.59 -3.29
CA ARG A 138 6.73 -17.01 -2.95
C ARG A 138 5.56 -17.86 -3.47
N LEU A 139 4.34 -17.41 -3.27
CA LEU A 139 3.13 -18.08 -3.77
C LEU A 139 3.13 -18.26 -5.30
N ARG A 140 3.86 -17.41 -6.03
CA ARG A 140 3.95 -17.41 -7.50
C ARG A 140 5.17 -18.15 -8.05
N GLN A 141 5.95 -18.83 -7.20
CA GLN A 141 7.04 -19.68 -7.66
C GLN A 141 6.53 -20.81 -8.56
N LYS A 142 7.35 -21.22 -9.53
CA LYS A 142 7.01 -22.29 -10.47
C LYS A 142 6.84 -23.65 -9.78
N VAL A 143 7.58 -23.85 -8.70
CA VAL A 143 7.57 -25.05 -7.87
C VAL A 143 7.46 -24.57 -6.43
N ILE A 144 6.55 -25.19 -5.67
CA ILE A 144 6.35 -24.94 -4.25
C ILE A 144 6.21 -26.28 -3.53
N THR A 145 6.88 -26.42 -2.40
CA THR A 145 6.82 -27.61 -1.54
C THR A 145 5.63 -27.54 -0.58
N LEU A 146 5.24 -28.68 -0.01
CA LEU A 146 4.16 -28.72 0.99
C LEU A 146 4.57 -27.96 2.26
N GLU A 147 5.83 -28.06 2.65
CA GLU A 147 6.40 -27.35 3.79
C GLU A 147 6.36 -25.84 3.58
N GLU A 148 6.71 -25.35 2.38
CA GLU A 148 6.59 -23.93 2.05
C GLU A 148 5.15 -23.44 2.06
N LEU A 149 4.21 -24.26 1.57
CA LEU A 149 2.79 -23.91 1.57
C LEU A 149 2.24 -23.79 3.00
N ASN A 150 2.59 -24.72 3.89
CA ASN A 150 2.23 -24.65 5.31
C ASN A 150 2.82 -23.39 5.97
N CYS A 151 4.06 -23.02 5.64
CA CYS A 151 4.66 -21.78 6.13
C CYS A 151 3.89 -20.54 5.63
N LEU A 152 3.50 -20.52 4.35
CA LEU A 152 2.75 -19.40 3.76
C LEU A 152 1.36 -19.24 4.41
N GLU A 153 0.69 -20.35 4.75
CA GLU A 153 -0.62 -20.31 5.43
C GLU A 153 -0.54 -19.63 6.80
N VAL A 154 0.52 -19.90 7.58
CA VAL A 154 0.75 -19.23 8.87
C VAL A 154 1.15 -17.76 8.65
N GLU A 155 2.06 -17.52 7.72
CA GLU A 155 2.62 -16.19 7.46
C GLU A 155 1.56 -15.18 7.00
N ILE A 156 0.59 -15.57 6.16
CA ILE A 156 -0.44 -14.63 5.70
C ILE A 156 -1.35 -14.17 6.84
N ILE A 157 -1.61 -15.02 7.82
CA ILE A 157 -2.40 -14.68 9.01
C ILE A 157 -1.65 -13.60 9.82
N GLU A 158 -0.34 -13.80 10.04
CA GLU A 158 0.49 -12.82 10.75
C GLU A 158 0.56 -11.48 10.01
N ILE A 159 0.74 -11.51 8.69
CA ILE A 159 0.79 -10.30 7.85
C ILE A 159 -0.53 -9.52 7.96
N ILE A 160 -1.68 -10.20 7.84
CA ILE A 160 -2.99 -9.54 7.91
C ILE A 160 -3.20 -8.92 9.30
N ASN A 161 -2.88 -9.65 10.37
CA ASN A 161 -2.98 -9.14 11.75
C ASN A 161 -2.12 -7.89 11.99
N GLN A 162 -0.97 -7.76 11.31
CA GLN A 162 -0.12 -6.56 11.42
C GLN A 162 -0.64 -5.38 10.59
N LEU A 163 -1.44 -5.64 9.56
CA LEU A 163 -2.06 -4.60 8.72
C LEU A 163 -3.36 -4.06 9.32
N GLU A 164 -4.03 -4.85 10.17
CA GLU A 164 -5.28 -4.51 10.90
C GLU A 164 -5.09 -3.53 12.05
#